data_AF-A0A3D2U000-F1
#
_entry.id   AF-A0A3D2U000-F1
#
_cell.length_a   1.000
_cell.length_b   1.000
_cell.length_c   1.000
_cell.angle_alpha   90.00
_cell.angle_beta   90.00
_cell.angle_gamma   90.00
#
_symmetry.space_group_name_H-M   'P 1'
#
loop_
_entity.id
_entity.type
_entity.pdbx_description
1 polymer ?
#
loop_
_entity_poly.entity_id
_entity_poly.type
_entity_poly.pdbx_seq_one_letter_code
_entity_poly.pdbx_strand_id
1 'polypeptide(L)'
;MSRISEVIDRIQSVRDYTAGLVDAVPESDWFRQPAEGVTHVAWQVGHMAMAQYRLALDLVRGVQPGDDELIGARVLETYGKDSIPDPDPAANAGVEEIRSAYDAVHRAVIREIGGMDDSILDELSSRPHPVFDTKGGALEWSAWHEMLHAGQIGLIRRLLGEKWLR
;
A
#
# COMPACT_ATOMS: atom_id res chain seq x y z
N MET A 1 16.61 -15.82 -13.10
CA MET A 1 16.15 -14.81 -12.13
C MET A 1 16.15 -15.47 -10.77
N SER A 2 16.48 -14.72 -9.72
CA SER A 2 16.35 -15.20 -8.34
C SER A 2 14.86 -15.16 -7.94
N ARG A 3 14.43 -15.97 -6.97
CA ARG A 3 13.04 -15.98 -6.49
C ARG A 3 12.65 -14.60 -5.96
N ILE A 4 13.56 -13.91 -5.29
CA ILE A 4 13.30 -12.57 -4.77
C ILE A 4 13.09 -11.56 -5.91
N SER A 5 13.83 -11.68 -7.02
CA SER A 5 13.62 -10.81 -8.19
C SER A 5 12.22 -10.99 -8.78
N GLU A 6 11.69 -12.21 -8.83
CA GLU A 6 10.33 -12.48 -9.32
C GLU A 6 9.25 -11.87 -8.41
N VAL A 7 9.46 -11.88 -7.10
CA VAL A 7 8.55 -11.25 -6.12
C VAL A 7 8.60 -9.73 -6.24
N ILE A 8 9.80 -9.15 -6.36
CA ILE A 8 9.99 -7.70 -6.55
C ILE A 8 9.37 -7.23 -7.87
N ASP A 9 9.58 -7.95 -8.97
CA ASP A 9 9.00 -7.62 -10.27
C ASP A 9 7.46 -7.61 -10.21
N ARG A 10 6.87 -8.50 -9.40
CA ARG A 10 5.42 -8.54 -9.17
C ARG A 10 4.93 -7.37 -8.33
N ILE A 11 5.63 -7.04 -7.24
CA ILE A 11 5.32 -5.84 -6.42
C ILE A 11 5.39 -4.58 -7.29
N GLN A 12 6.43 -4.44 -8.13
CA GLN A 12 6.59 -3.33 -9.06
C GLN A 12 5.46 -3.28 -10.09
N SER A 13 5.16 -4.41 -10.74
CA SER A 13 4.11 -4.47 -11.77
C SER A 13 2.73 -4.10 -11.23
N VAL A 14 2.41 -4.53 -10.01
CA VAL A 14 1.18 -4.13 -9.34
C VAL A 14 1.19 -2.63 -9.03
N ARG A 15 2.30 -2.10 -8.49
CA ARG A 15 2.43 -0.66 -8.22
C ARG A 15 2.21 0.18 -9.49
N ASP A 16 2.85 -0.19 -10.61
CA ASP A 16 2.72 0.55 -11.86
C ASP A 16 1.27 0.59 -12.37
N TYR A 17 0.54 -0.51 -12.20
CA TYR A 17 -0.87 -0.57 -12.51
C TYR A 17 -1.70 0.35 -11.60
N THR A 18 -1.49 0.24 -10.28
CA THR A 18 -2.24 1.00 -9.27
C THR A 18 -1.96 2.49 -9.34
N ALA A 19 -0.70 2.90 -9.53
CA ALA A 19 -0.30 4.29 -9.66
C ALA A 19 -1.03 4.98 -10.82
N GLY A 20 -1.17 4.29 -11.96
CA GLY A 20 -1.95 4.81 -13.09
C GLY A 20 -3.42 5.08 -12.76
N LEU A 21 -4.03 4.29 -11.86
CA LEU A 21 -5.39 4.55 -11.39
C LEU A 21 -5.44 5.71 -10.40
N VAL A 22 -4.48 5.78 -9.47
CA VAL A 22 -4.37 6.84 -8.46
C VAL A 22 -4.15 8.21 -9.12
N ASP A 23 -3.23 8.28 -10.08
CA ASP A 23 -2.90 9.52 -10.80
C ASP A 23 -4.02 10.01 -11.70
N ALA A 24 -4.95 9.12 -12.07
CA ALA A 24 -6.15 9.47 -12.81
C ALA A 24 -7.31 9.92 -11.91
N VAL A 25 -7.06 10.23 -10.63
CA VAL A 25 -8.00 10.89 -9.73
C VAL A 25 -7.44 12.26 -9.31
N PRO A 26 -8.15 13.36 -9.59
CA PRO A 26 -7.76 14.68 -9.10
C PRO A 26 -7.60 14.67 -7.58
N GLU A 27 -6.55 15.30 -7.05
CA GLU A 27 -6.29 15.35 -5.60
C GLU A 27 -7.44 16.00 -4.82
N SER A 28 -8.16 16.94 -5.45
CA SER A 28 -9.36 17.55 -4.89
C SER A 28 -10.49 16.56 -4.60
N ASP A 29 -10.50 15.40 -5.25
CA ASP A 29 -11.50 14.35 -5.07
C ASP A 29 -11.02 13.22 -4.13
N TRP A 30 -9.80 13.31 -3.56
CA TRP A 30 -9.25 12.21 -2.76
C TRP A 30 -10.04 11.89 -1.49
N PHE A 31 -10.66 12.88 -0.88
CA PHE A 31 -11.52 12.73 0.30
C PHE A 31 -13.00 12.59 -0.07
N ARG A 32 -13.35 12.70 -1.35
CA ARG A 32 -14.73 12.57 -1.80
C ARG A 32 -15.18 11.11 -1.70
N GLN A 33 -16.11 10.86 -0.80
CA GLN A 33 -16.72 9.55 -0.62
C GLN A 33 -17.93 9.41 -1.56
N PRO A 34 -18.07 8.30 -2.30
CA PRO A 34 -19.29 7.97 -3.03
C PRO A 34 -20.52 7.88 -2.11
N ALA A 35 -21.73 7.94 -2.68
CA ALA A 35 -22.98 7.98 -1.93
C ALA A 35 -23.18 6.78 -0.99
N GLU A 36 -22.61 5.63 -1.33
CA GLU A 36 -22.63 4.40 -0.53
C GLU A 36 -21.83 4.51 0.78
N GLY A 37 -20.96 5.52 0.93
CA GLY A 37 -20.36 5.85 2.22
C GLY A 37 -19.30 4.86 2.73
N VAL A 38 -18.69 4.05 1.86
CA VAL A 38 -17.80 2.96 2.29
C VAL A 38 -16.33 3.40 2.40
N THR A 39 -15.81 4.18 1.44
CA THR A 39 -14.38 4.54 1.37
C THR A 39 -14.13 5.66 0.36
N HIS A 40 -12.92 6.21 0.32
CA HIS A 40 -12.47 7.25 -0.60
C HIS A 40 -11.00 7.03 -0.98
N VAL A 41 -10.49 7.71 -2.01
CA VAL A 41 -9.15 7.43 -2.57
C VAL A 41 -8.03 7.69 -1.57
N ALA A 42 -8.09 8.74 -0.76
CA ALA A 42 -7.08 9.00 0.27
C ALA A 42 -6.95 7.84 1.26
N TRP A 43 -8.06 7.23 1.69
CA TRP A 43 -8.00 6.07 2.58
C TRP A 43 -7.39 4.86 1.87
N GLN A 44 -7.76 4.62 0.61
CA GLN A 44 -7.19 3.52 -0.18
C GLN A 44 -5.67 3.66 -0.31
N VAL A 45 -5.17 4.83 -0.69
CA VAL A 45 -3.73 5.06 -0.89
C VAL A 45 -2.97 5.05 0.44
N GLY A 46 -3.51 5.69 1.49
CA GLY A 46 -2.92 5.65 2.82
C GLY A 46 -2.86 4.24 3.39
N HIS A 47 -3.92 3.45 3.18
CA HIS A 47 -3.98 2.06 3.62
C HIS A 47 -2.99 1.19 2.84
N MET A 48 -2.83 1.39 1.53
CA MET A 48 -1.81 0.69 0.75
C MET A 48 -0.39 1.00 1.22
N ALA A 49 -0.10 2.27 1.54
CA ALA A 49 1.20 2.68 2.09
C ALA A 49 1.47 1.98 3.44
N MET A 50 0.51 2.06 4.38
CA MET A 50 0.57 1.40 5.68
C MET A 50 0.74 -0.12 5.54
N ALA A 51 -0.09 -0.76 4.71
CA ALA A 51 -0.09 -2.20 4.53
C ALA A 51 1.22 -2.70 3.90
N GLN A 52 1.73 -2.03 2.86
CA GLN A 52 2.99 -2.41 2.23
C GLN A 52 4.16 -2.25 3.19
N TYR A 53 4.21 -1.18 3.99
CA TYR A 53 5.22 -1.03 5.04
C TYR A 53 5.17 -2.19 6.03
N ARG A 54 3.98 -2.51 6.56
CA ARG A 54 3.82 -3.59 7.53
C ARG A 54 4.17 -4.96 6.95
N LEU A 55 3.71 -5.25 5.74
CA LEU A 55 3.86 -6.57 5.12
C LEU A 55 5.25 -6.80 4.53
N ALA A 56 5.81 -5.80 3.83
CA ALA A 56 7.02 -5.97 3.03
C ALA A 56 8.29 -5.46 3.72
N LEU A 57 8.19 -4.60 4.74
CA LEU A 57 9.34 -4.14 5.52
C LEU A 57 9.31 -4.70 6.94
N ASP A 58 8.31 -4.33 7.74
CA ASP A 58 8.25 -4.69 9.18
C ASP A 58 8.18 -6.22 9.40
N LEU A 59 7.34 -6.96 8.67
CA LEU A 59 7.28 -8.42 8.81
C LEU A 59 8.54 -9.16 8.30
N VAL A 60 9.33 -8.53 7.44
CA VAL A 60 10.48 -9.16 6.75
C VAL A 60 11.79 -8.85 7.47
N ARG A 61 12.02 -7.58 7.81
CA ARG A 61 13.27 -7.08 8.42
C ARG A 61 13.08 -6.39 9.76
N GLY A 62 11.86 -6.36 10.30
CA GLY A 62 11.52 -5.59 11.48
C GLY A 62 11.50 -4.08 11.22
N VAL A 63 11.00 -3.33 12.20
CA VAL A 63 11.10 -1.87 12.23
C VAL A 63 12.56 -1.47 12.40
N GLN A 64 13.03 -0.54 11.56
CA GLN A 64 14.38 -0.01 11.58
C GLN A 64 14.37 1.49 11.93
N PRO A 65 15.46 2.03 12.50
CA PRO A 65 15.62 3.48 12.65
C PRO A 65 15.50 4.19 11.30
N GLY A 66 14.72 5.28 11.24
CA GLY A 66 14.44 6.03 10.01
C GLY A 66 13.20 5.57 9.25
N ASP A 67 12.52 4.49 9.65
CA ASP A 67 11.25 4.09 9.05
C ASP A 67 10.14 5.14 9.24
N ASP A 68 10.25 5.99 10.26
CA ASP A 68 9.37 7.14 10.51
C ASP A 68 9.49 8.24 9.44
N GLU A 69 10.62 8.30 8.72
CA GLU A 69 10.80 9.17 7.56
C GLU A 69 10.12 8.60 6.30
N LEU A 70 9.93 7.27 6.24
CA LEU A 70 9.23 6.61 5.14
C LEU A 70 7.72 6.73 5.30
N ILE A 71 7.24 6.53 6.54
CA ILE A 71 5.82 6.58 6.87
C ILE A 71 5.60 7.09 8.29
N GLY A 72 5.02 8.28 8.38
CA GLY A 72 4.76 8.93 9.66
C GLY A 72 3.71 8.20 10.50
N ALA A 73 3.74 8.43 11.82
CA ALA A 73 2.80 7.85 12.78
C ALA A 73 1.33 8.13 12.41
N ARG A 74 1.02 9.33 11.90
CA ARG A 74 -0.32 9.70 11.46
C ARG A 74 -0.85 8.75 10.37
N VAL A 75 -0.06 8.49 9.32
CA VAL A 75 -0.46 7.57 8.24
C VAL A 75 -0.59 6.13 8.78
N LEU A 76 0.33 5.69 9.65
CA LEU A 76 0.28 4.36 10.25
C LEU A 76 -0.98 4.13 11.12
N GLU A 77 -1.40 5.14 11.86
CA GLU A 77 -2.53 5.08 12.79
C GLU A 77 -3.87 5.28 12.06
N THR A 78 -3.98 6.32 11.22
CA THR A 78 -5.23 6.69 10.54
C THR A 78 -5.69 5.62 9.55
N TYR A 79 -4.76 4.97 8.84
CA TYR A 79 -5.08 4.01 7.78
C TYR A 79 -4.81 2.56 8.18
N GLY A 80 -4.74 2.29 9.49
CA GLY A 80 -4.53 0.97 10.05
C GLY A 80 -5.65 -0.03 9.71
N LYS A 81 -5.42 -1.31 10.03
CA LYS A 81 -6.48 -2.32 10.02
C LYS A 81 -7.63 -1.89 10.93
N ASP A 82 -8.86 -2.15 10.52
CA ASP A 82 -10.11 -1.82 11.25
C ASP A 82 -10.37 -0.30 11.41
N SER A 83 -9.58 0.55 10.76
CA SER A 83 -9.89 1.98 10.64
C SER A 83 -11.13 2.21 9.75
N ILE A 84 -11.85 3.29 10.03
CA ILE A 84 -13.05 3.68 9.29
C ILE A 84 -12.70 4.90 8.42
N PRO A 85 -12.91 4.85 7.09
CA PRO A 85 -12.69 6.01 6.22
C PRO A 85 -13.57 7.20 6.63
N ASP A 86 -12.96 8.35 6.86
CA ASP A 86 -13.65 9.59 7.20
C ASP A 86 -13.56 10.56 6.01
N PRO A 87 -14.68 11.04 5.44
CA PRO A 87 -14.65 11.97 4.32
C PRO A 87 -14.20 13.39 4.70
N ASP A 88 -14.11 13.74 5.99
CA ASP A 88 -13.59 15.04 6.42
C ASP A 88 -12.06 15.10 6.22
N PRO A 89 -11.53 15.99 5.36
CA PRO A 89 -10.10 16.16 5.19
C PRO A 89 -9.36 16.47 6.50
N ALA A 90 -10.00 17.12 7.48
CA ALA A 90 -9.38 17.44 8.77
C ALA A 90 -9.11 16.19 9.63
N ALA A 91 -9.87 15.11 9.44
CA ALA A 91 -9.69 13.83 10.13
C ALA A 91 -8.56 12.97 9.54
N ASN A 92 -7.97 13.40 8.41
CA ASN A 92 -7.05 12.60 7.61
C ASN A 92 -5.64 13.20 7.54
N ALA A 93 -4.65 12.41 7.13
CA ALA A 93 -3.37 12.95 6.67
C ALA A 93 -3.56 13.77 5.37
N GLY A 94 -2.67 14.73 5.13
CA GLY A 94 -2.73 15.52 3.90
C GLY A 94 -2.45 14.66 2.66
N VAL A 95 -2.97 15.06 1.48
CA VAL A 95 -2.74 14.30 0.22
C VAL A 95 -1.25 14.12 -0.07
N GLU A 96 -0.45 15.17 0.10
CA GLU A 96 1.01 15.12 -0.08
C GLU A 96 1.68 14.15 0.89
N GLU A 97 1.25 14.13 2.16
CA GLU A 97 1.76 13.21 3.19
C GLU A 97 1.45 11.75 2.83
N ILE A 98 0.23 11.48 2.38
CA ILE A 98 -0.22 10.15 1.94
C ILE A 98 0.57 9.70 0.72
N ARG A 99 0.68 10.54 -0.32
CA ARG A 99 1.45 10.22 -1.55
C ARG A 99 2.92 9.99 -1.23
N SER A 100 3.52 10.84 -0.40
CA SER A 100 4.92 10.71 -0.02
C SER A 100 5.19 9.38 0.68
N ALA A 101 4.32 8.97 1.61
CA ALA A 101 4.42 7.67 2.27
C ALA A 101 4.23 6.50 1.28
N TYR A 102 3.22 6.58 0.41
CA TYR A 102 2.94 5.57 -0.61
C TYR A 102 4.15 5.31 -1.51
N ASP A 103 4.82 6.37 -1.96
CA ASP A 103 5.98 6.25 -2.83
C ASP A 103 7.27 5.89 -2.08
N ALA A 104 7.49 6.47 -0.89
CA ALA A 104 8.70 6.25 -0.10
C ALA A 104 8.80 4.80 0.40
N VAL A 105 7.70 4.25 0.92
CA VAL A 105 7.61 2.85 1.35
C VAL A 105 7.94 1.91 0.19
N HIS A 106 7.35 2.14 -0.99
CA HIS A 106 7.61 1.29 -2.14
C HIS A 106 9.06 1.34 -2.61
N ARG A 107 9.64 2.54 -2.73
CA ARG A 107 11.07 2.67 -3.07
C ARG A 107 11.96 1.95 -2.06
N ALA A 108 11.61 2.00 -0.77
CA ALA A 108 12.34 1.27 0.26
C ALA A 108 12.21 -0.25 0.07
N VAL A 109 11.00 -0.78 -0.21
CA VAL A 109 10.79 -2.21 -0.51
C VAL A 109 11.65 -2.66 -1.69
N ILE A 110 11.59 -1.97 -2.82
CA ILE A 110 12.36 -2.34 -4.02
C ILE A 110 13.86 -2.33 -3.73
N ARG A 111 14.36 -1.29 -3.04
CA ARG A 111 15.78 -1.14 -2.71
C ARG A 111 16.27 -2.19 -1.71
N GLU A 112 15.55 -2.35 -0.60
CA GLU A 112 16.05 -3.11 0.55
C GLU A 112 15.78 -4.59 0.40
N ILE A 113 14.55 -4.95 0.01
CA ILE A 113 14.18 -6.36 -0.16
C ILE A 113 14.78 -6.90 -1.46
N GLY A 114 14.82 -6.11 -2.54
CA GLY A 114 15.45 -6.53 -3.79
C GLY A 114 16.96 -6.81 -3.69
N GLY A 115 17.62 -6.35 -2.61
CA GLY A 115 19.02 -6.65 -2.32
C GLY A 115 19.26 -7.86 -1.42
N MET A 116 18.21 -8.54 -0.94
CA MET A 116 18.34 -9.70 -0.06
C MET A 116 18.55 -11.02 -0.82
N ASP A 117 19.00 -12.07 -0.11
CA ASP A 117 19.11 -13.42 -0.66
C ASP A 117 17.76 -14.15 -0.69
N ASP A 118 17.60 -15.08 -1.62
CA ASP A 118 16.39 -15.91 -1.75
C ASP A 118 16.07 -16.69 -0.46
N SER A 119 17.06 -16.98 0.38
CA SER A 119 16.88 -17.71 1.64
C SER A 119 15.85 -17.05 2.57
N ILE A 120 15.70 -15.73 2.53
CA ILE A 120 14.77 -15.01 3.40
C ILE A 120 13.32 -15.38 3.13
N LEU A 121 13.00 -15.84 1.92
CA LEU A 121 11.62 -16.12 1.50
C LEU A 121 11.01 -17.30 2.26
N ASP A 122 11.85 -18.22 2.73
CA ASP A 122 11.44 -19.43 3.45
C ASP A 122 11.46 -19.24 4.97
N GLU A 123 11.97 -18.11 5.47
CA GLU A 123 11.93 -17.76 6.89
C GLU A 123 10.51 -17.41 7.32
N LEU A 124 10.18 -17.69 8.59
CA LEU A 124 8.91 -17.29 9.18
C LEU A 124 8.79 -15.76 9.26
N SER A 125 7.60 -15.23 9.02
CA SER A 125 7.31 -13.81 9.26
C SER A 125 7.42 -13.50 10.75
N SER A 126 7.83 -12.27 11.08
CA SER A 126 8.08 -11.88 12.48
C SER A 126 6.84 -11.95 13.38
N ARG A 127 5.63 -11.94 12.80
CA ARG A 127 4.34 -12.10 13.47
C ARG A 127 3.42 -13.02 12.67
N PRO A 128 2.46 -13.72 13.31
CA PRO A 128 1.47 -14.55 12.61
C PRO A 128 0.54 -13.73 11.71
N HIS A 129 0.12 -14.31 10.59
CA HIS A 129 -0.87 -13.74 9.69
C HIS A 129 -1.84 -14.83 9.20
N PRO A 130 -3.14 -14.56 9.02
CA PRO A 130 -4.11 -15.59 8.64
C PRO A 130 -3.93 -16.18 7.22
N VAL A 131 -3.11 -15.54 6.38
CA VAL A 131 -2.95 -15.91 4.96
C VAL A 131 -1.59 -16.56 4.66
N PHE A 132 -0.57 -16.31 5.48
CA PHE A 132 0.79 -16.75 5.21
C PHE A 132 1.57 -16.96 6.52
N ASP A 133 2.61 -17.79 6.44
CA ASP A 133 3.52 -18.04 7.55
C ASP A 133 4.94 -17.50 7.31
N THR A 134 5.34 -17.33 6.04
CA THR A 134 6.71 -16.95 5.67
C THR A 134 6.84 -15.50 5.24
N LYS A 135 8.05 -14.95 5.30
CA LYS A 135 8.38 -13.62 4.77
C LYS A 135 8.12 -13.54 3.27
N GLY A 136 8.41 -14.60 2.52
CA GLY A 136 8.04 -14.70 1.11
C GLY A 136 6.54 -14.57 0.91
N GLY A 137 5.74 -15.27 1.71
CA GLY A 137 4.28 -15.14 1.71
C GLY A 137 3.79 -13.72 2.06
N ALA A 138 4.46 -13.03 2.98
CA ALA A 138 4.14 -11.64 3.32
C ALA A 138 4.38 -10.68 2.15
N LEU A 139 5.52 -10.84 1.45
CA LEU A 139 5.85 -10.04 0.26
C LEU A 139 4.85 -10.29 -0.87
N GLU A 140 4.52 -11.56 -1.12
CA GLU A 140 3.51 -11.95 -2.11
C GLU A 140 2.15 -11.35 -1.79
N TRP A 141 1.73 -11.45 -0.54
CA TRP A 141 0.48 -10.86 -0.09
C TRP A 141 0.48 -9.34 -0.21
N SER A 142 1.61 -8.66 -0.04
CA SER A 142 1.70 -7.21 -0.22
C SER A 142 1.31 -6.78 -1.64
N ALA A 143 1.73 -7.52 -2.66
CA ALA A 143 1.35 -7.26 -4.06
C ALA A 143 -0.14 -7.54 -4.29
N TRP A 144 -0.63 -8.70 -3.85
CA TRP A 144 -2.05 -9.05 -4.04
C TRP A 144 -2.99 -8.13 -3.28
N HIS A 145 -2.61 -7.72 -2.08
CA HIS A 145 -3.34 -6.75 -1.27
C HIS A 145 -3.46 -5.41 -2.00
N GLU A 146 -2.35 -4.87 -2.53
CA GLU A 146 -2.39 -3.65 -3.33
C GLU A 146 -3.30 -3.79 -4.57
N MET A 147 -3.27 -4.94 -5.26
CA MET A 147 -4.15 -5.20 -6.41
C MET A 147 -5.64 -5.23 -6.03
N LEU A 148 -6.00 -5.72 -4.84
CA LEU A 148 -7.39 -5.66 -4.34
C LEU A 148 -7.86 -4.20 -4.18
N HIS A 149 -7.00 -3.34 -3.61
CA HIS A 149 -7.28 -1.92 -3.45
C HIS A 149 -7.28 -1.16 -4.78
N ALA A 150 -6.47 -1.57 -5.76
CA ALA A 150 -6.54 -1.05 -7.13
C ALA A 150 -7.94 -1.25 -7.75
N GLY A 151 -8.55 -2.42 -7.52
CA GLY A 151 -9.93 -2.69 -7.92
C GLY A 151 -10.94 -1.74 -7.27
N GLN A 152 -10.78 -1.45 -5.97
CA GLN A 152 -11.63 -0.50 -5.23
C GLN A 152 -11.48 0.91 -5.78
N ILE A 153 -10.25 1.39 -6.04
CA ILE A 153 -10.00 2.69 -6.67
C ILE A 153 -10.65 2.76 -8.06
N GLY A 154 -10.55 1.69 -8.86
CA GLY A 154 -11.22 1.60 -10.15
C GLY A 154 -12.74 1.79 -10.07
N LEU A 155 -13.38 1.26 -9.02
CA LEU A 155 -14.82 1.46 -8.77
C LEU A 155 -15.13 2.87 -8.27
N ILE A 156 -14.35 3.41 -7.33
CA ILE A 156 -14.51 4.78 -6.82
C ILE A 156 -14.46 5.77 -7.98
N ARG A 157 -13.48 5.63 -8.88
CA ARG A 157 -13.37 6.46 -10.08
C ARG A 157 -14.67 6.50 -10.90
N ARG A 158 -15.26 5.33 -11.17
CA ARG A 158 -16.53 5.25 -11.92
C ARG A 158 -17.68 5.92 -11.18
N LEU A 159 -17.76 5.76 -9.86
CA LEU A 159 -18.77 6.41 -9.03
C LEU A 159 -18.59 7.94 -8.97
N LEU A 160 -17.36 8.44 -9.11
CA LEU A 160 -17.04 9.86 -9.22
C LEU A 160 -17.30 10.43 -10.63
N GLY A 161 -17.68 9.58 -11.60
CA GLY A 161 -17.99 9.98 -12.97
C GLY A 161 -16.80 9.92 -13.93
N GLU A 162 -15.67 9.34 -13.51
CA GLU A 162 -14.49 9.20 -14.35
C GLU A 162 -14.67 8.15 -15.45
N LYS A 163 -14.03 8.38 -16.60
CA LYS A 163 -14.03 7.42 -17.71
C LYS A 163 -13.14 6.22 -17.39
N TRP A 164 -13.44 5.12 -18.08
CA TRP A 164 -12.61 3.91 -18.08
C TRP A 164 -11.18 4.24 -18.53
N LEU A 165 -10.18 3.72 -17.81
CA LEU A 165 -8.76 4.04 -18.06
C LEU A 165 -8.01 3.00 -18.88
N ARG A 166 -8.49 1.76 -18.96
CA ARG A 166 -8.10 0.63 -19.85
C ARG A 166 -8.63 -0.70 -19.33
#